data_AF-A0A2S5NPS3-F1
#
_entry.id   AF-A0A2S5NPS3-F1
#
_cell.length_a   1.000
_cell.length_b   1.000
_cell.length_c   1.000
_cell.angle_alpha   90.00
_cell.angle_beta   90.00
_cell.angle_gamma   90.00
#
_symmetry.space_group_name_H-M   'P 1'
#
loop_
_entity.id
_entity.type
_entity.pdbx_description
1 polymer ?
#
loop_
_entity_poly.entity_id
_entity_poly.type
_entity_poly.pdbx_seq_one_letter_code
_entity_poly.pdbx_strand_id
1 'polypeptide(L)'
;MAAPQKKDPNKYSKNSDIQADTPLKTIISLGGMLLLLIGLVGIAMEFFKDDGWLKTALAWLFESTTRMMFIPVIIFVLWLLNRWMSSAALGEKKKSGDLPMYIMMAMGAFYVFRIITTGGF
;
A
#
# COMPACT_ATOMS: atom_id res chain seq x y z
N MET A 1 24.13 -34.48 21.57
CA MET A 1 23.39 -35.41 20.69
C MET A 1 21.98 -34.87 20.55
N ALA A 2 21.58 -34.40 19.36
CA ALA A 2 20.22 -33.89 19.12
C ALA A 2 19.25 -35.08 18.99
N ALA A 3 18.08 -34.99 19.64
CA ALA A 3 17.06 -36.03 19.59
C ALA A 3 16.56 -36.27 18.15
N PRO A 4 16.27 -37.53 17.75
CA PRO A 4 15.79 -37.83 16.41
C PRO A 4 14.42 -37.19 16.20
N GLN A 5 14.29 -36.32 15.18
CA GLN A 5 13.01 -35.73 14.81
C GLN A 5 12.08 -36.82 14.29
N LYS A 6 11.02 -37.09 15.07
CA LYS A 6 9.96 -38.03 14.73
C LYS A 6 9.26 -37.51 13.47
N LYS A 7 9.48 -38.19 12.34
CA LYS A 7 8.85 -37.86 11.05
C LYS A 7 7.33 -37.99 11.23
N ASP A 8 6.65 -36.85 11.31
CA ASP A 8 5.20 -36.78 11.45
C ASP A 8 4.54 -37.59 10.31
N PRO A 9 3.73 -38.62 10.62
CA PRO A 9 3.25 -39.58 9.61
C PRO A 9 2.30 -38.94 8.59
N ASN A 10 1.73 -37.77 8.90
CA ASN A 10 0.88 -37.04 7.97
C ASN A 10 1.26 -35.56 7.94
N LYS A 11 2.17 -35.23 7.01
CA LYS A 11 2.67 -33.87 6.75
C LYS A 11 1.58 -32.83 6.51
N TYR A 12 0.38 -33.28 6.08
CA TYR A 12 -0.75 -32.43 5.72
C TYR A 12 -1.85 -32.38 6.79
N SER A 13 -1.71 -33.08 7.91
CA SER A 13 -2.63 -32.98 9.06
C SER A 13 -2.77 -31.55 9.59
N LYS A 14 -1.72 -30.73 9.42
CA LYS A 14 -1.72 -29.30 9.78
C LYS A 14 -2.50 -28.39 8.82
N ASN A 15 -2.93 -28.91 7.67
CA ASN A 15 -3.66 -28.18 6.65
C ASN A 15 -5.15 -28.56 6.60
N SER A 16 -5.63 -29.39 7.54
CA SER A 16 -7.02 -29.87 7.59
C SER A 16 -8.05 -28.74 7.76
N ASP A 17 -7.64 -27.63 8.37
CA ASP A 17 -8.49 -26.46 8.61
C ASP A 17 -8.41 -25.40 7.49
N ILE A 18 -7.64 -25.65 6.42
CA ILE A 18 -7.57 -24.75 5.26
C ILE A 18 -8.83 -24.98 4.41
N GLN A 19 -9.91 -24.29 4.78
CA GLN A 19 -11.14 -24.28 4.01
C GLN A 19 -10.97 -23.42 2.75
N ALA A 20 -11.55 -23.86 1.64
CA ALA A 20 -11.59 -23.08 0.42
C ALA A 20 -12.33 -21.75 0.66
N ASP A 21 -11.75 -20.65 0.20
CA ASP A 21 -12.39 -19.35 0.31
C ASP A 21 -13.75 -19.35 -0.40
N THR A 22 -14.77 -18.82 0.26
CA THR A 22 -16.12 -18.71 -0.29
C THR A 22 -16.10 -17.81 -1.55
N PRO A 23 -16.86 -18.11 -2.61
CA PRO A 23 -16.90 -17.30 -3.84
C PRO A 23 -17.17 -15.81 -3.59
N LEU A 24 -17.98 -15.48 -2.58
CA LEU A 24 -18.22 -14.10 -2.14
C LEU A 24 -16.93 -13.39 -1.69
N LYS A 25 -16.06 -14.08 -0.96
CA LYS A 25 -14.79 -13.53 -0.48
C LYS A 25 -13.83 -13.28 -1.64
N THR A 26 -13.85 -14.13 -2.65
CA THR A 26 -13.10 -13.93 -3.91
C THR A 26 -13.58 -12.69 -4.65
N ILE A 27 -14.90 -12.50 -4.78
CA ILE A 27 -15.47 -11.31 -5.44
C ILE A 27 -15.13 -10.02 -4.67
N ILE A 28 -15.24 -10.03 -3.35
CA ILE A 28 -14.88 -8.87 -2.51
C ILE A 28 -13.38 -8.53 -2.66
N SER A 29 -12.52 -9.55 -2.68
CA SER A 29 -11.07 -9.37 -2.87
C SER A 29 -10.76 -8.79 -4.26
N LEU A 30 -11.45 -9.26 -5.29
CA LEU A 30 -11.30 -8.75 -6.65
C LEU A 30 -11.74 -7.28 -6.76
N GLY A 31 -12.87 -6.92 -6.15
CA GLY A 31 -13.33 -5.53 -6.08
C GLY A 31 -12.35 -4.63 -5.35
N GLY A 32 -11.79 -5.09 -4.23
CA GLY A 32 -10.76 -4.36 -3.49
C GLY A 32 -9.48 -4.15 -4.30
N MET A 33 -9.04 -5.18 -5.04
CA MET A 33 -7.88 -5.08 -5.93
C MET A 33 -8.11 -4.05 -7.04
N LEU A 34 -9.28 -4.03 -7.68
CA LEU A 34 -9.62 -3.04 -8.70
C LEU A 34 -9.62 -1.61 -8.14
N LEU A 35 -10.20 -1.42 -6.95
CA LEU A 35 -10.18 -0.12 -6.26
C LEU A 35 -8.75 0.35 -5.98
N LEU A 36 -7.88 -0.53 -5.50
CA LEU A 36 -6.47 -0.22 -5.27
C LEU A 36 -5.75 0.21 -6.56
N LEU A 37 -5.99 -0.50 -7.67
CA LEU A 37 -5.41 -0.16 -8.97
C LEU A 37 -5.88 1.22 -9.46
N ILE A 38 -7.19 1.51 -9.34
CA ILE A 38 -7.73 2.81 -9.73
C ILE A 38 -7.19 3.93 -8.84
N GLY A 39 -7.05 3.67 -7.54
CA GLY A 39 -6.43 4.61 -6.60
C GLY A 39 -4.99 4.92 -6.97
N LEU A 40 -4.19 3.89 -7.27
CA LEU A 40 -2.81 4.06 -7.74
C LEU A 40 -2.73 4.89 -9.02
N VAL A 41 -3.57 4.59 -10.03
CA VAL A 41 -3.60 5.32 -11.29
C VAL A 41 -4.02 6.77 -11.08
N GLY A 42 -5.07 7.03 -10.29
CA GLY A 42 -5.53 8.39 -10.02
C GLY A 42 -4.49 9.24 -9.31
N ILE A 43 -3.79 8.67 -8.33
CA ILE A 43 -2.67 9.34 -7.67
C ILE A 43 -1.56 9.61 -8.68
N ALA A 44 -1.16 8.61 -9.47
CA ALA A 44 -0.10 8.78 -10.45
C ALA A 44 -0.42 9.90 -11.44
N MET A 45 -1.64 9.94 -11.97
CA MET A 45 -2.09 11.00 -12.88
C MET A 45 -1.99 12.39 -12.24
N GLU A 46 -2.45 12.54 -11.00
CA GLU A 46 -2.38 13.83 -10.28
C GLU A 46 -0.93 14.22 -9.92
N PHE A 47 -0.09 13.23 -9.63
CA PHE A 47 1.30 13.44 -9.22
C PHE A 47 2.20 13.78 -10.41
N PHE A 48 1.96 13.18 -11.57
CA PHE A 48 2.82 13.27 -12.78
C PHE A 48 2.28 14.17 -13.90
N LYS A 49 1.07 14.73 -13.81
CA LYS A 49 0.57 15.70 -14.81
C LYS A 49 1.47 16.95 -14.89
N ASP A 50 1.27 17.76 -15.94
CA ASP A 50 2.14 18.91 -16.25
C ASP A 50 2.23 19.97 -15.13
N ASP A 51 1.19 20.12 -14.32
CA ASP A 51 1.16 20.93 -13.08
C ASP A 51 0.97 20.05 -11.83
N GLY A 52 1.49 18.82 -11.90
CA GLY A 52 1.36 17.82 -10.87
C GLY A 52 2.22 18.10 -9.64
N TRP A 53 1.84 17.51 -8.52
CA TRP A 53 2.46 17.76 -7.23
C TRP A 53 3.96 17.47 -7.21
N LEU A 54 4.43 16.47 -7.97
CA LEU A 54 5.85 16.13 -8.03
C LEU A 54 6.67 17.27 -8.62
N LYS A 55 6.25 17.78 -9.78
CA LYS A 55 6.95 18.85 -10.49
C LYS A 55 6.94 20.12 -9.66
N THR A 56 5.80 20.48 -9.06
CA THR A 56 5.69 21.63 -8.16
C THR A 56 6.58 21.50 -6.93
N ALA A 57 6.60 20.33 -6.29
CA ALA A 57 7.43 20.09 -5.11
C ALA A 57 8.93 20.10 -5.44
N LEU A 58 9.35 19.51 -6.57
CA LEU A 58 10.74 19.59 -7.02
C LEU A 58 11.13 21.03 -7.38
N ALA A 59 10.31 21.73 -8.15
CA ALA A 59 10.57 23.13 -8.50
C ALA A 59 10.72 23.98 -7.24
N TRP A 60 9.83 23.81 -6.26
CA TRP A 60 9.90 24.49 -4.97
C TRP A 60 11.19 24.15 -4.21
N LEU A 61 11.62 22.89 -4.21
CA LEU A 61 12.82 22.43 -3.50
C LEU A 61 14.11 23.02 -4.09
N PHE A 62 14.17 23.14 -5.41
CA PHE A 62 15.33 23.65 -6.14
C PHE A 62 15.29 25.16 -6.40
N GLU A 63 14.23 25.87 -6.00
CA GLU A 63 14.07 27.32 -6.23
C GLU A 63 15.15 28.17 -5.54
N SER A 64 15.69 27.73 -4.40
CA SER A 64 16.71 28.48 -3.66
C SER A 64 17.60 27.60 -2.79
N THR A 65 18.83 28.07 -2.51
CA THR A 65 19.80 27.40 -1.62
C THR A 65 19.21 27.13 -0.23
N THR A 66 18.38 28.03 0.29
CA THR A 66 17.70 27.86 1.58
C THR A 66 16.74 26.67 1.56
N ARG A 67 16.01 26.46 0.46
CA ARG A 67 15.07 25.34 0.33
C ARG A 67 15.77 24.01 0.10
N MET A 68 16.94 24.01 -0.54
CA MET A 68 17.76 22.79 -0.67
C MET A 68 18.20 22.23 0.70
N MET A 69 18.28 23.06 1.76
CA MET A 69 18.53 22.56 3.13
C MET A 69 17.41 21.65 3.67
N PHE A 70 16.24 21.62 3.03
CA PHE A 70 15.18 20.66 3.37
C PHE A 70 15.41 19.27 2.79
N ILE A 71 16.37 19.06 1.88
CA ILE A 71 16.67 17.73 1.32
C ILE A 71 16.96 16.70 2.43
N PRO A 72 17.85 16.96 3.42
CA PRO A 72 18.04 16.07 4.56
C PRO A 72 16.75 15.79 5.34
N VAL A 73 15.91 16.81 5.53
CA VAL A 73 14.63 16.67 6.25
C VAL A 73 13.68 15.75 5.48
N ILE A 74 13.57 15.92 4.16
CA ILE A 74 12.76 15.06 3.29
C ILE A 74 13.26 13.62 3.35
N ILE A 75 14.57 13.40 3.26
CA ILE A 75 15.17 12.06 3.36
C ILE A 75 14.85 11.44 4.73
N PHE A 76 14.94 12.21 5.81
CA PHE A 76 14.61 11.74 7.15
C PHE A 76 13.12 11.35 7.27
N VAL A 77 12.21 12.16 6.73
CA VAL A 77 10.78 11.85 6.69
C VAL A 77 10.50 10.59 5.86
N LEU A 78 11.10 10.46 4.68
CA LEU A 78 10.97 9.25 3.85
C LEU A 78 11.51 8.01 4.55
N TRP A 79 12.63 8.15 5.26
CA TRP A 79 13.17 7.07 6.08
C TRP A 79 12.23 6.69 7.22
N LEU A 80 11.64 7.68 7.92
CA LEU A 80 10.69 7.45 9.00
C LEU A 80 9.42 6.76 8.50
N LEU A 81 8.87 7.20 7.36
CA LEU A 81 7.72 6.57 6.70
C LEU A 81 8.04 5.14 6.28
N ASN A 82 9.20 4.91 5.66
CA ASN A 82 9.65 3.57 5.28
C ASN A 82 9.82 2.67 6.52
N ARG A 83 10.40 3.20 7.60
CA ARG A 83 10.59 2.49 8.86
C ARG A 83 9.25 2.13 9.50
N TRP A 84 8.29 3.07 9.50
CA TRP A 84 6.96 2.85 10.05
C TRP A 84 6.20 1.77 9.26
N MET A 85 6.16 1.87 7.93
CA MET A 85 5.53 0.87 7.08
C MET A 85 6.21 -0.51 7.18
N SER A 86 7.55 -0.55 7.20
CA SER A 86 8.31 -1.81 7.29
C SER A 86 8.25 -2.46 8.67
N SER A 87 8.06 -1.67 9.74
CA SER A 87 8.00 -2.19 11.12
C SER A 87 6.76 -3.05 11.40
N ALA A 88 5.73 -2.97 10.56
CA ALA A 88 4.53 -3.79 10.65
C ALA A 88 4.71 -5.25 10.18
N ALA A 89 5.87 -5.61 9.61
CA ALA A 89 6.08 -6.90 8.94
C ALA A 89 6.62 -8.03 9.85
N LEU A 90 7.01 -7.75 11.10
CA LEU A 90 7.62 -8.74 12.00
C LEU A 90 6.72 -9.03 13.21
N GLY A 91 5.79 -9.98 13.04
CA GLY A 91 5.09 -10.64 14.14
C GLY A 91 3.65 -10.19 14.31
N GLU A 92 2.75 -11.06 13.85
CA GLU A 92 1.29 -11.02 13.99
C GLU A 92 0.58 -9.92 13.19
N LYS A 93 -0.41 -10.34 12.38
CA LYS A 93 -1.35 -9.47 11.68
C LYS A 93 -2.15 -8.65 12.70
N LYS A 94 -1.57 -7.57 13.21
CA LYS A 94 -2.31 -6.54 13.92
C LYS A 94 -3.10 -5.73 12.89
N LYS A 95 -4.37 -5.46 13.21
CA LYS A 95 -5.36 -4.67 12.46
C LYS A 95 -4.85 -3.31 11.91
N SER A 96 -3.72 -2.82 12.42
CA SER A 96 -3.04 -1.60 11.94
C SER A 96 -2.24 -1.79 10.65
N GLY A 97 -1.89 -3.03 10.27
CA GLY A 97 -1.18 -3.33 9.03
C GLY A 97 -2.01 -3.08 7.76
N ASP A 98 -3.34 -3.04 7.90
CA ASP A 98 -4.26 -2.83 6.79
C ASP A 98 -4.54 -1.34 6.51
N LEU A 99 -3.99 -0.42 7.31
CA LEU A 99 -4.25 1.02 7.18
C LEU A 99 -3.84 1.59 5.80
N PRO A 100 -2.64 1.31 5.25
CA PRO A 100 -2.29 1.77 3.91
C PRO A 100 -3.24 1.21 2.84
N MET A 101 -3.66 -0.04 2.99
CA MET A 101 -4.59 -0.68 2.06
C MET A 101 -5.95 0.01 2.07
N TYR A 102 -6.51 0.29 3.25
CA TYR A 102 -7.80 0.99 3.35
C TYR A 102 -7.72 2.44 2.83
N ILE A 103 -6.63 3.16 3.09
CA ILE A 103 -6.42 4.51 2.54
C ILE A 103 -6.42 4.44 1.01
N MET A 104 -5.66 3.51 0.44
CA MET A 104 -5.58 3.36 -1.02
C MET A 104 -6.91 2.95 -1.65
N MET A 105 -7.70 2.10 -0.97
CA MET A 105 -9.06 1.76 -1.40
C MET A 105 -10.00 2.97 -1.34
N ALA A 106 -9.92 3.79 -0.29
CA ALA A 106 -10.71 5.01 -0.17
C ALA A 106 -10.37 6.03 -1.27
N MET A 107 -9.08 6.17 -1.58
CA MET A 107 -8.62 6.99 -2.71
C MET A 107 -9.13 6.44 -4.04
N GLY A 108 -9.06 5.11 -4.24
CA GLY A 108 -9.66 4.45 -5.41
C GLY A 108 -11.14 4.75 -5.56
N ALA A 109 -11.91 4.64 -4.47
CA ALA A 109 -13.34 4.96 -4.48
C ALA A 109 -13.60 6.44 -4.81
N PHE A 110 -12.79 7.36 -4.28
CA PHE A 110 -12.86 8.78 -4.60
C PHE A 110 -12.62 9.04 -6.10
N TYR A 111 -11.59 8.42 -6.69
CA TYR A 111 -11.32 8.57 -8.12
C TYR A 111 -12.40 7.93 -8.99
N VAL A 112 -12.94 6.77 -8.61
CA VAL A 112 -14.11 6.18 -9.30
C VAL A 112 -15.29 7.15 -9.29
N PHE A 113 -15.62 7.71 -8.11
CA PHE A 113 -16.68 8.69 -7.98
C PHE A 113 -16.41 9.91 -8.88
N ARG A 114 -15.20 10.45 -8.84
CA ARG A 114 -14.76 11.60 -9.65
C ARG A 114 -14.89 11.31 -11.15
N ILE A 115 -14.46 10.15 -11.64
CA ILE A 115 -14.60 9.76 -13.05
C ILE A 115 -16.07 9.73 -13.45
N ILE A 116 -16.94 9.18 -12.61
CA ILE A 116 -18.38 9.10 -12.90
C ILE A 116 -19.02 10.49 -12.91
N THR A 117 -18.65 11.38 -11.97
CA THR A 117 -19.28 12.70 -11.85
C THR A 117 -18.69 13.79 -12.74
N THR A 118 -17.39 13.70 -13.05
CA THR A 118 -16.66 14.75 -13.79
C THR A 118 -16.06 14.26 -15.11
N GLY A 119 -16.15 12.97 -15.42
CA GLY A 119 -15.74 12.40 -16.71
C GLY A 119 -14.24 12.20 -16.90
N GLY A 120 -13.42 12.48 -15.88
CA GLY A 120 -11.97 12.38 -15.98
C GLY A 120 -11.27 12.17 -14.64
N PHE A 121 -9.95 11.93 -14.72
CA PHE A 121 -9.04 11.91 -13.58
C PHE A 121 -8.59 13.35 -13.26
#